data_AF-A0ABD5HZ45-F1
#
_entry.id   AF-A0ABD5HZ45-F1
#
_cell.length_a   1.000
_cell.length_b   1.000
_cell.length_c   1.000
_cell.angle_alpha   90.00
_cell.angle_beta   90.00
_cell.angle_gamma   90.00
#
_symmetry.space_group_name_H-M   'P 1'
#
loop_
_entity.id
_entity.type
_entity.pdbx_description
1 polymer ?
#
loop_
_entity_poly.entity_id
_entity_poly.type
_entity_poly.pdbx_seq_one_letter_code
_entity_poly.pdbx_strand_id
1 'polypeptide(L)' 'MCLRTIRKITVGTEVDVFLTGTTLEDLIFTNFNPDNFCVTFVDNTTEPGSIIVLDCRDIQALRIEAE' A
#
# COMPACT_ATOMS: atom_id res chain seq x y z
N MET A 1 2.48 -3.55 14.80
CA MET A 1 3.09 -4.66 14.04
C MET A 1 2.34 -4.76 12.73
N CYS A 2 3.02 -4.87 11.59
CA CYS A 2 2.37 -4.82 10.29
C CYS A 2 1.68 -6.14 9.90
N LEU A 3 0.75 -6.04 8.95
CA LEU A 3 0.11 -7.19 8.31
C LEU A 3 1.17 -8.14 7.74
N ARG A 4 1.10 -9.43 8.08
CA ARG A 4 2.05 -10.43 7.55
C ARG A 4 1.93 -10.57 6.04
N THR A 5 0.76 -10.27 5.49
CA THR A 5 0.44 -10.37 4.05
C THR A 5 1.19 -9.32 3.23
N ILE A 6 1.50 -8.13 3.77
CA ILE A 6 2.28 -7.08 3.06
C ILE A 6 3.61 -7.62 2.52
N ARG A 7 4.25 -8.53 3.25
CA ARG A 7 5.52 -9.17 2.87
C ARG A 7 5.41 -10.11 1.66
N LYS A 8 4.19 -10.43 1.25
CA LYS A 8 3.88 -11.40 0.19
C LYS A 8 3.20 -10.75 -1.01
N ILE A 9 2.93 -9.45 -0.98
CA ILE A 9 2.34 -8.74 -2.10
C ILE A 9 3.40 -8.62 -3.19
N THR A 10 3.01 -8.96 -4.41
CA THR A 10 3.89 -8.85 -5.58
C THR A 10 3.99 -7.38 -5.98
N VAL A 11 5.19 -6.94 -6.37
CA VAL A 11 5.38 -5.59 -6.94
C VAL A 11 4.51 -5.44 -8.19
N GLY A 12 3.84 -4.29 -8.33
CA GLY A 12 2.91 -4.02 -9.42
C GLY A 12 1.47 -4.42 -9.12
N THR A 13 1.19 -5.07 -7.99
CA THR A 13 -0.19 -5.38 -7.58
C THR A 13 -0.93 -4.10 -7.18
N GLU A 14 -2.12 -3.92 -7.75
CA GLU A 14 -3.05 -2.86 -7.37
C GLU A 14 -3.76 -3.22 -6.06
N VAL A 15 -3.84 -2.25 -5.16
CA VAL A 15 -4.42 -2.41 -3.83
C VAL A 15 -5.12 -1.14 -3.38
N ASP A 16 -6.12 -1.32 -2.52
CA ASP A 16 -6.62 -0.23 -1.68
C ASP A 16 -6.08 -0.35 -0.27
N VAL A 17 -5.76 0.81 0.30
CA VAL A 17 -5.19 0.95 1.62
C VAL A 17 -6.21 1.57 2.56
N PHE A 18 -6.61 0.80 3.57
CA PHE A 18 -7.54 1.26 4.60
C PHE A 18 -6.77 1.84 5.77
N LEU A 19 -6.98 3.12 6.04
CA LEU A 19 -6.39 3.87 7.14
C LEU A 19 -7.49 4.27 8.14
N THR A 20 -7.09 4.83 9.28
CA THR A 20 -8.05 5.36 10.24
C THR A 20 -8.79 6.56 9.66
N GLY A 21 -10.06 6.38 9.31
CA GLY A 21 -10.95 7.46 8.86
C GLY A 21 -10.81 7.84 7.38
N THR A 22 -10.00 7.12 6.60
CA THR A 22 -9.88 7.35 5.15
C THR A 22 -9.41 6.08 4.42
N THR A 23 -9.58 6.08 3.11
CA THR A 23 -9.13 5.01 2.20
C THR A 23 -8.35 5.65 1.05
N LEU A 24 -7.27 5.00 0.63
CA LEU A 24 -6.56 5.33 -0.61
C LEU A 24 -6.82 4.20 -1.60
N GLU A 25 -7.33 4.52 -2.76
CA GLU A 25 -7.81 3.56 -3.76
C GLU A 25 -6.86 3.48 -4.96
N ASP A 26 -6.90 2.35 -5.67
CA ASP A 26 -6.19 2.10 -6.94
C ASP A 26 -4.67 2.35 -6.88
N LEU A 27 -4.04 2.02 -5.75
CA LEU A 27 -2.61 2.23 -5.53
C LEU A 27 -1.80 1.02 -6.00
N ILE A 28 -0.69 1.27 -6.69
CA ILE A 28 0.23 0.22 -7.11
C ILE A 28 1.28 -0.03 -6.04
N PHE A 29 1.32 -1.24 -5.48
CA PHE A 29 2.35 -1.64 -4.52
C PHE A 29 3.72 -1.72 -5.18
N THR A 30 4.71 -1.01 -4.62
CA THR A 30 6.07 -0.95 -5.21
C THR A 30 7.15 -1.53 -4.30
N ASN A 31 7.05 -1.33 -2.99
CA ASN A 31 8.08 -1.78 -2.06
C ASN A 31 7.57 -1.91 -0.63
N PHE A 32 8.16 -2.84 0.13
CA PHE A 32 8.05 -2.88 1.59
C PHE A 32 9.44 -2.99 2.21
N ASN A 33 9.80 -2.03 3.06
CA ASN A 33 11.04 -2.06 3.81
C ASN A 33 10.79 -2.54 5.26
N PRO A 34 11.27 -3.74 5.63
CA PRO A 34 11.05 -4.29 6.97
C PRO A 34 11.88 -3.60 8.06
N ASP A 35 12.93 -2.85 7.71
CA ASP A 35 13.83 -2.21 8.68
C ASP A 35 13.22 -0.93 9.28
N ASN A 36 12.38 -0.24 8.51
CA ASN A 36 11.70 0.99 8.93
C ASN A 36 10.17 0.89 8.91
N PHE A 37 9.61 -0.27 8.57
CA PHE A 37 8.17 -0.51 8.46
C PHE A 37 7.46 0.35 7.41
N CYS A 38 8.19 0.92 6.45
CA CYS A 38 7.58 1.72 5.38
C CYS A 38 7.13 0.83 4.22
N VAL A 39 5.93 1.11 3.71
CA VAL A 39 5.44 0.61 2.42
C VAL A 39 5.36 1.77 1.45
N THR A 40 5.74 1.50 0.21
CA THR A 40 5.70 2.47 -0.88
C THR A 40 4.67 2.04 -1.92
N PHE A 41 3.85 3.00 -2.33
CA PHE A 41 2.88 2.86 -3.40
C PHE A 41 3.08 3.97 -4.44
N VAL A 42 2.60 3.72 -5.65
CA VAL A 42 2.45 4.73 -6.69
C VAL A 42 0.96 4.93 -6.95
N ASP A 43 0.52 6.17 -6.99
CA ASP A 43 -0.82 6.55 -7.42
C ASP A 43 -0.80 6.77 -8.94
N ASN A 44 -1.63 6.02 -9.67
CA ASN A 44 -1.80 6.16 -11.12
C ASN A 44 -3.15 6.79 -11.50
N THR A 45 -4.00 7.12 -10.55
CA THR A 45 -5.39 7.55 -10.77
C THR A 45 -5.64 8.97 -10.31
N THR A 46 -5.45 9.27 -9.02
CA THR A 46 -5.81 10.58 -8.44
C THR A 46 -4.70 11.61 -8.68
N GLU A 47 -3.45 11.23 -8.44
CA GLU A 47 -2.26 12.01 -8.75
C GLU A 47 -1.22 11.14 -9.49
N PRO A 48 -1.36 10.98 -10.83
CA PRO A 48 -0.58 10.03 -11.61
C PRO A 48 0.94 10.21 -11.47
N GLY A 49 1.62 9.13 -11.08
CA GLY A 49 3.07 9.06 -10.90
C GLY A 49 3.56 9.60 -9.55
N SER A 50 2.67 10.03 -8.67
CA SER A 50 3.05 10.42 -7.31
C SER A 50 3.41 9.20 -6.47
N ILE A 51 4.31 9.40 -5.50
CA ILE A 51 4.78 8.35 -4.60
C ILE A 51 4.15 8.56 -3.24
N ILE A 52 3.49 7.52 -2.73
CA ILE A 52 2.92 7.49 -1.40
C ILE A 52 3.78 6.57 -0.52
N VAL A 53 4.26 7.10 0.61
CA VAL A 53 5.03 6.34 1.60
C VAL A 53 4.24 6.30 2.90
N LEU A 54 3.88 5.11 3.37
CA LEU A 54 3.11 4.90 4.59
C LEU A 54 3.86 4.02 5.57
N ASP A 55 3.65 4.27 6.86
CA ASP A 55 4.01 3.31 7.90
C ASP A 55 2.99 2.16 7.90
N CYS A 56 3.43 0.93 7.68
CA CYS A 56 2.51 -0.21 7.62
C CYS A 56 1.83 -0.53 8.95
N ARG A 57 2.24 0.12 10.05
CA ARG A 57 1.57 0.02 11.35
C ARG A 57 0.27 0.82 11.39
N ASP A 58 0.11 1.81 10.51
CA ASP A 58 -1.11 2.62 10.40
C ASP A 58 -2.11 2.04 9.40
N ILE A 59 -1.68 1.06 8.60
CA ILE A 59 -2.53 0.32 7.67
C ILE A 59 -3.40 -0.67 8.45
N GLN A 60 -4.70 -0.46 8.43
CA GLN A 60 -5.68 -1.32 9.10
C GLN A 60 -5.99 -2.57 8.27
N ALA A 61 -6.11 -2.40 6.96
CA ALA A 61 -6.37 -3.47 6.01
C ALA A 61 -5.82 -3.11 4.62
N LEU A 62 -5.66 -4.13 3.79
CA LEU A 62 -5.41 -4.00 2.36
C LEU A 62 -6.47 -4.81 1.63
N ARG A 63 -7.04 -4.25 0.57
CA ARG A 63 -7.78 -5.00 -0.44
C ARG A 63 -6.80 -5.22 -1.60
N ILE A 64 -6.64 -6.47 -2.01
CA ILE A 64 -5.85 -6.82 -3.19
C ILE A 64 -6.85 -6.90 -4.33
N GLU A 65 -6.69 -6.00 -5.29
CA GLU A 65 -7.49 -5.98 -6.51
C GLU A 65 -7.03 -7.17 -7.37
N ALA A 66 -7.99 -7.96 -7.85
CA ALA A 66 -7.72 -9.03 -8.81
C ALA A 66 -8.23 -8.57 -10.17
N GLU A 67 -7.34 -8.55 -11.16
CA GLU A 67 -7.75 -8.41 -12.57
C GLU A 67 -8.63 -9.59 -13.04
#